data_AF-A0A1J3FPP7-F1
#
_entry.id   AF-A0A1J3FPP7-F1
#
_cell.length_a   1.000
_cell.length_b   1.000
_cell.length_c   1.000
_cell.angle_alpha   90.00
_cell.angle_beta   90.00
_cell.angle_gamma   90.00
#
_symmetry.space_group_name_H-M   'P 1'
#
loop_
_entity.id
_entity.type
_entity.pdbx_description
1 polymer ?
#
loop_
_entity_poly.entity_id
_entity_poly.type
_entity_poly.pdbx_seq_one_letter_code
_entity_poly.pdbx_strand_id
1 'polypeptide(L)'
;IKTELEKCSTVYGFAFVDCAALRFWVGSISDDASCAALGALLMQVSPKEVVYESKGLSREAQKALRKYTLTGSTAVQLSPVPQEMGDTNASGVRNMIES
;
A
#
# COMPACT_ATOMS: atom_id res chain seq x y z
N ILE A 1 8.04 -11.72 34.00
CA ILE A 1 8.54 -10.65 33.11
C ILE A 1 8.39 -11.19 31.69
N LYS A 2 7.38 -10.74 30.95
CA LYS A 2 7.02 -11.27 29.62
C LYS A 2 7.55 -10.27 28.59
N THR A 3 8.80 -10.41 28.20
CA THR A 3 9.53 -9.42 27.38
C THR A 3 10.25 -10.08 26.20
N GLU A 4 9.53 -10.84 25.37
CA GLU A 4 10.12 -11.40 24.13
C GLU A 4 9.20 -11.50 22.90
N LEU A 5 7.89 -11.18 22.98
CA LEU A 5 6.98 -11.37 21.82
C LEU A 5 6.70 -10.10 21.00
N GLU A 6 7.09 -8.91 21.48
CA GLU A 6 6.75 -7.62 20.84
C GLU A 6 7.60 -7.27 19.60
N LYS A 7 8.53 -8.13 19.17
CA LYS A 7 9.49 -7.81 18.09
C LYS A 7 9.12 -8.35 16.71
N CYS A 8 7.98 -9.03 16.56
CA CYS A 8 7.64 -9.68 15.29
C CYS A 8 6.19 -9.43 14.88
N SER A 9 5.60 -8.29 15.24
CA SER A 9 4.28 -7.91 14.75
C SER A 9 4.35 -6.67 13.87
N THR A 10 3.96 -6.83 12.59
CA THR A 10 3.72 -5.71 11.67
C THR A 10 2.24 -5.45 11.59
N VAL A 11 1.81 -4.19 11.62
CA VAL A 11 0.42 -3.82 11.38
C VAL A 11 0.30 -3.23 9.98
N TYR A 12 -0.54 -3.83 9.13
CA TYR A 12 -0.85 -3.33 7.80
C TYR A 12 -2.19 -2.59 7.83
N GLY A 13 -2.19 -1.32 7.44
CA GLY A 13 -3.41 -0.61 7.07
C GLY A 13 -3.82 -1.00 5.64
N PHE A 14 -5.10 -1.25 5.42
CA PHE A 14 -5.61 -1.59 4.10
C PHE A 14 -6.89 -0.82 3.78
N ALA A 15 -7.08 -0.58 2.49
CA ALA A 15 -8.35 -0.17 1.92
C ALA A 15 -8.52 -0.86 0.56
N PHE A 16 -9.74 -1.31 0.27
CA PHE A 16 -10.10 -1.78 -1.08
C PHE A 16 -11.54 -1.40 -1.40
N VAL A 17 -11.87 -1.40 -2.68
CA VAL A 17 -13.19 -1.00 -3.20
C VAL A 17 -13.67 -2.02 -4.24
N ASP A 18 -14.97 -2.27 -4.23
CA ASP A 18 -15.67 -2.94 -5.31
C ASP A 18 -16.49 -1.88 -6.03
N CYS A 19 -16.04 -1.49 -7.22
CA CYS A 19 -16.68 -0.46 -8.02
C CYS A 19 -18.06 -0.86 -8.52
N ALA A 20 -18.35 -2.16 -8.66
CA ALA A 20 -19.68 -2.63 -9.07
C ALA A 20 -20.66 -2.56 -7.90
N ALA A 21 -20.18 -2.86 -6.69
CA ALA A 21 -20.99 -2.80 -5.46
C ALA A 21 -21.02 -1.40 -4.80
N LEU A 22 -20.21 -0.45 -5.29
CA LEU A 22 -20.01 0.88 -4.70
C LEU A 22 -19.68 0.84 -3.21
N ARG A 23 -18.86 -0.13 -2.81
CA ARG A 23 -18.53 -0.38 -1.40
C ARG A 23 -17.04 -0.33 -1.15
N PHE A 24 -16.67 0.35 -0.07
CA PHE A 24 -15.32 0.42 0.44
C PHE A 24 -15.19 -0.42 1.71
N TRP A 25 -14.02 -1.00 1.89
CA TRP A 25 -13.60 -1.63 3.13
C TRP A 25 -12.30 -0.98 3.55
N VAL A 26 -12.23 -0.56 4.79
CA VAL A 26 -11.06 0.07 5.39
C VAL A 26 -10.81 -0.63 6.72
N GLY A 27 -9.56 -0.97 6.99
CA GLY A 27 -9.21 -1.62 8.24
C GLY A 27 -7.71 -1.79 8.42
N SER A 28 -7.37 -2.55 9.44
CA SER A 28 -6.00 -2.94 9.73
C SER A 28 -5.94 -4.42 10.09
N ILE A 29 -4.84 -5.07 9.72
CA ILE A 29 -4.52 -6.42 10.16
C ILE A 29 -3.17 -6.40 10.88
N SER A 30 -3.07 -7.16 11.97
CA SER A 30 -1.77 -7.47 12.59
C SER A 30 -1.26 -8.78 11.99
N ASP A 31 0.03 -8.82 11.68
CA ASP A 31 0.67 -9.97 11.04
C ASP A 31 2.05 -10.21 11.65
N ASP A 32 2.59 -11.39 11.41
CA ASP A 32 3.96 -11.75 11.80
C ASP A 32 4.93 -11.72 10.61
N ALA A 33 6.19 -12.13 10.82
CA ALA A 33 7.19 -12.16 9.75
C ALA A 33 6.84 -13.10 8.57
N SER A 34 5.88 -14.00 8.72
CA SER A 34 5.43 -14.88 7.63
C SER A 34 4.52 -14.17 6.63
N CYS A 35 3.95 -13.02 6.99
CA CYS A 35 2.96 -12.28 6.20
C CYS A 35 1.72 -13.13 5.83
N ALA A 36 1.32 -14.06 6.70
CA ALA A 36 0.23 -14.99 6.44
C ALA A 36 -1.14 -14.27 6.41
N ALA A 37 -1.37 -13.32 7.31
CA ALA A 37 -2.62 -12.56 7.35
C ALA A 37 -2.76 -11.67 6.11
N LEU A 38 -1.68 -11.01 5.68
CA LEU A 38 -1.63 -10.24 4.44
C LEU A 38 -1.87 -11.13 3.21
N GLY A 39 -1.26 -12.31 3.16
CA GLY A 39 -1.51 -13.29 2.10
C GLY A 39 -2.96 -13.75 2.04
N ALA A 40 -3.58 -14.02 3.19
CA ALA A 40 -4.98 -14.40 3.28
C ALA A 40 -5.91 -13.28 2.81
N LEU A 41 -5.65 -12.03 3.22
CA LEU A 41 -6.41 -10.86 2.78
C LEU A 41 -6.37 -10.74 1.24
N LEU A 42 -5.17 -10.78 0.65
CA LEU A 42 -4.99 -10.66 -0.80
C LEU A 42 -5.69 -11.78 -1.57
N MET A 43 -5.63 -13.02 -1.07
CA MET A 43 -6.31 -14.15 -1.70
C MET A 43 -7.84 -14.00 -1.62
N GLN A 44 -8.36 -13.58 -0.47
CA GLN A 44 -9.80 -13.42 -0.26
C GLN A 44 -10.40 -12.28 -1.08
N VAL A 45 -9.70 -11.14 -1.17
CA VAL A 45 -10.19 -9.97 -1.91
C VAL A 45 -9.84 -10.02 -3.40
N SER A 46 -8.83 -10.82 -3.77
CA SER A 46 -8.38 -11.03 -5.16
C SER A 46 -8.35 -9.72 -5.98
N PRO A 47 -7.57 -8.72 -5.53
CA PRO A 47 -7.63 -7.39 -6.12
C PRO A 47 -7.13 -7.41 -7.56
N LYS A 48 -7.72 -6.57 -8.43
CA LYS A 48 -7.26 -6.35 -9.81
C LYS A 48 -6.13 -5.34 -9.93
N GLU A 49 -5.93 -4.52 -8.90
CA GLU A 49 -4.86 -3.53 -8.84
C GLU A 49 -4.51 -3.34 -7.38
N VAL A 50 -3.21 -3.21 -7.08
CA VAL A 50 -2.75 -2.92 -5.72
C VAL A 50 -1.83 -1.72 -5.75
N VAL A 51 -2.16 -0.73 -4.93
CA VAL A 51 -1.38 0.50 -4.76
C VAL A 51 -0.72 0.47 -3.40
N TYR A 52 0.57 0.79 -3.34
CA TYR A 52 1.31 0.88 -2.09
C TYR A 52 2.46 1.89 -2.17
N GLU A 53 2.91 2.37 -1.02
CA GLU A 53 4.08 3.24 -0.95
C GLU A 53 5.37 2.43 -1.15
N SER A 54 6.19 2.85 -2.12
CA SER A 54 7.43 2.16 -2.51
C SER A 54 8.39 1.85 -1.35
N LYS A 55 8.48 2.75 -0.35
CA LYS A 55 9.32 2.62 0.85
C LYS A 55 8.55 2.16 2.10
N GLY A 56 7.23 1.97 2.00
CA GLY A 56 6.36 1.66 3.13
C GLY A 56 6.21 0.17 3.42
N LEU A 57 6.79 -0.72 2.60
CA LEU A 57 6.64 -2.17 2.73
C LEU A 57 7.95 -2.89 2.98
N SER A 58 7.91 -3.89 3.86
CA SER A 58 9.02 -4.84 4.07
C SER A 58 9.23 -5.74 2.85
N ARG A 59 10.39 -6.39 2.78
CA ARG A 59 10.72 -7.33 1.71
C ARG A 59 9.78 -8.55 1.71
N GLU A 60 9.38 -8.98 2.89
CA GLU A 60 8.46 -10.09 3.14
C GLU A 60 7.06 -9.73 2.64
N ALA A 61 6.58 -8.52 2.94
CA ALA A 61 5.30 -8.01 2.44
C ALA A 61 5.31 -7.89 0.91
N GLN A 62 6.40 -7.38 0.32
CA GLN A 62 6.55 -7.32 -1.13
C GLN A 62 6.54 -8.71 -1.78
N LYS A 63 7.13 -9.71 -1.13
CA LYS A 63 7.09 -11.11 -1.60
C LYS A 63 5.68 -11.68 -1.53
N ALA A 64 4.94 -11.41 -0.46
CA ALA A 64 3.55 -11.81 -0.32
C ALA A 64 2.69 -11.17 -1.42
N LEU A 65 2.78 -9.85 -1.63
CA LEU A 65 2.09 -9.16 -2.71
C LEU A 65 2.34 -9.82 -4.06
N ARG A 66 3.60 -9.97 -4.48
CA ARG A 66 3.95 -10.60 -5.77
C ARG A 66 3.38 -12.01 -5.92
N LYS A 67 3.35 -12.81 -4.84
CA LYS A 67 2.82 -14.18 -4.86
C LYS A 67 1.31 -14.20 -5.12
N TYR A 68 0.56 -13.28 -4.53
CA TYR A 68 -0.90 -13.28 -4.54
C TYR A 68 -1.53 -12.32 -5.55
N THR A 69 -0.75 -11.44 -6.20
CA THR A 69 -1.21 -10.53 -7.26
C THR A 69 -0.88 -11.03 -8.68
N LEU A 70 -0.19 -12.17 -8.83
CA LEU A 70 0.41 -12.62 -10.10
C LEU A 70 -0.61 -12.95 -11.21
N THR A 71 -1.88 -13.20 -10.88
CA THR A 71 -2.96 -13.43 -11.85
C THR A 71 -3.69 -12.12 -12.20
N GLY A 72 -2.97 -11.19 -12.84
CA GLY A 72 -3.57 -10.04 -13.52
C GLY A 72 -3.70 -8.75 -12.73
N SER A 73 -3.10 -8.64 -11.53
CA SER A 73 -3.10 -7.38 -10.79
C SER A 73 -1.88 -6.53 -11.11
N THR A 74 -2.10 -5.33 -11.66
CA THR A 74 -1.04 -4.34 -11.83
C THR A 74 -0.68 -3.77 -10.47
N ALA A 75 0.59 -3.85 -10.07
CA ALA A 75 1.07 -3.20 -8.87
C ALA A 75 1.53 -1.78 -9.21
N VAL A 76 0.93 -0.76 -8.59
CA VAL A 76 1.31 0.64 -8.77
C VAL A 76 2.01 1.12 -7.51
N GLN A 77 3.29 1.50 -7.65
CA GLN A 77 4.05 2.09 -6.56
C GLN A 77 3.87 3.59 -6.53
N LEU A 78 3.57 4.14 -5.36
CA LEU A 78 3.59 5.57 -5.13
C LEU A 78 5.00 5.99 -4.66
N SER A 79 5.54 7.04 -5.27
CA SER A 79 6.69 7.79 -4.75
C SER A 79 6.16 9.04 -4.04
N PRO A 80 6.75 9.45 -2.90
CA PRO A 80 6.44 10.74 -2.30
C PRO A 80 6.67 11.85 -3.32
N VAL A 81 5.72 12.79 -3.42
CA VAL A 81 5.95 14.04 -4.16
C VAL A 81 7.13 14.75 -3.49
N PRO A 82 8.19 15.15 -4.22
CA PRO A 82 9.28 15.92 -3.65
C PRO A 82 8.71 17.17 -2.97
N GLN A 83 9.03 17.39 -1.69
CA GLN A 83 8.56 18.52 -0.90
C GLN A 83 9.20 19.87 -1.31
N GLU A 84 9.67 20.02 -2.56
CA GLU A 84 10.21 21.29 -3.07
C GLU A 84 9.11 22.30 -3.48
N MET A 85 7.84 22.04 -3.16
CA MET A 85 6.78 23.03 -3.32
C MET A 85 6.59 23.77 -1.99
N GLY A 86 7.56 24.61 -1.63
CA GLY A 86 7.34 25.66 -0.65
C GLY A 86 6.22 26.58 -1.15
N ASP A 87 5.14 26.69 -0.38
CA ASP A 87 4.06 27.69 -0.44
C ASP A 87 3.92 28.42 -1.78
N THR A 88 3.63 27.69 -2.85
CA THR A 88 3.51 28.33 -4.16
C THR A 88 2.08 28.79 -4.34
N ASN A 89 1.88 30.05 -3.96
CA ASN A 89 0.79 30.91 -4.43
C ASN A 89 0.44 30.59 -5.90
N ALA A 90 -0.85 30.64 -6.24
CA ALA A 90 -1.45 30.18 -7.50
C ALA A 90 -0.88 30.80 -8.81
N SER A 91 0.14 31.66 -8.73
CA SER A 91 0.86 32.22 -9.86
C SER A 91 1.95 31.31 -10.44
N GLY A 92 2.43 30.27 -9.72
CA GLY A 92 3.56 29.44 -10.16
C GLY A 92 3.26 28.44 -11.29
N VAL A 93 1.99 28.08 -11.50
CA VAL A 93 1.58 27.04 -12.47
C VAL A 93 1.71 27.46 -13.94
N ARG A 94 1.90 28.74 -14.26
CA ARG A 94 1.94 29.21 -15.65
C ARG A 94 3.30 29.06 -16.34
N ASN A 95 4.40 28.92 -15.60
CA ASN A 95 5.74 28.93 -16.20
C ASN A 95 6.27 27.54 -16.59
N MET A 96 5.47 26.48 -16.43
CA MET A 96 5.91 25.10 -16.69
C MET A 96 5.34 24.50 -17.98
N ILE A 97 4.60 25.29 -18.78
CA ILE A 97 3.92 24.82 -20.00
C ILE A 97 4.69 25.23 -21.27
N GLU A 98 5.76 26.04 -21.17
CA GLU A 98 6.53 26.51 -22.34
C GLU A 98 8.04 26.20 -22.27
N SER A 99 8.43 24.95 -22.05
CA SER A 99 9.82 24.52 -22.32
C SER A 99 9.88 23.11 -22.91
#